data_AF-A0AAR2LXH9-F1
#
_entry.id   AF-A0AAR2LXH9-F1
#
_cell.length_a   1.000
_cell.length_b   1.000
_cell.length_c   1.000
_cell.angle_alpha   90.00
_cell.angle_beta   90.00
_cell.angle_gamma   90.00
#
_symmetry.space_group_name_H-M   'P 1'
#
loop_
_entity.id
_entity.type
_entity.pdbx_description
1 polymer ?
#
loop_
_entity_poly.entity_id
_entity_poly.type
_entity_poly.pdbx_seq_one_letter_code
_entity_poly.pdbx_strand_id
1 'polypeptide(L)'
;MAAAIASSLIRQKRQARESNSERVATSKRRSSPSKEARSLCARHFLGVFSKVRFCSGKKRPVRRKPGQGVCVCPQLKGIVTRLFSEQGFYLQMEPDGTINGTKDENSDYTLFNLIPVGLRVVAIQGVKAGLYVGMNAEGFLYSSEVFTVECKFKESVFENYYVIYSSTLYRQHESGRAWFLGLNKDGIIMKGNRVKKTKPCSHFVPRPIEVCMYKEPSLHELDEKQRSRKDSGTPTMNGGKELNPDSNEQDGS
;
A
#
# COMPACT_ATOMS: atom_id res chain seq x y z
N MET A 1 38.27 -28.89 -12.79
CA MET A 1 38.97 -27.75 -13.44
C MET A 1 38.11 -27.17 -14.58
N ALA A 2 36.84 -26.85 -14.33
CA ALA A 2 35.84 -26.55 -15.37
C ALA A 2 34.94 -25.35 -15.04
N ALA A 3 35.50 -24.30 -14.42
CA ALA A 3 34.75 -23.08 -14.07
C ALA A 3 35.34 -21.79 -14.67
N ALA A 4 36.37 -21.88 -15.53
CA ALA A 4 37.11 -20.71 -16.02
C ALA A 4 36.65 -20.17 -17.39
N ILE A 5 35.73 -20.84 -18.11
CA ILE A 5 35.40 -20.48 -19.50
C ILE A 5 34.16 -19.58 -19.61
N ALA A 6 33.24 -19.59 -18.63
CA ALA A 6 32.03 -18.77 -18.70
C ALA A 6 32.27 -17.27 -18.37
N SER A 7 33.40 -16.94 -17.75
CA SER A 7 33.72 -15.60 -17.26
C SER A 7 34.26 -14.64 -18.35
N SER A 8 34.80 -15.17 -19.45
CA SER A 8 35.43 -14.36 -20.51
C SER A 8 34.42 -13.76 -21.50
N LEU A 9 33.30 -14.46 -21.77
CA LEU A 9 32.27 -14.02 -22.71
C LEU A 9 31.46 -12.81 -22.20
N ILE A 10 31.37 -12.61 -20.88
CA ILE A 10 30.63 -11.50 -20.27
C ILE A 10 31.45 -10.18 -20.33
N ARG A 11 32.79 -10.26 -20.30
CA ARG A 11 33.67 -9.08 -20.41
C ARG A 11 33.73 -8.49 -21.82
N GLN A 12 33.73 -9.33 -22.86
CA GLN A 12 33.76 -8.84 -24.25
C GLN A 12 32.48 -8.10 -24.66
N LYS A 13 31.31 -8.51 -24.15
CA LYS A 13 30.03 -7.88 -24.49
C LYS A 13 29.81 -6.51 -23.83
N ARG A 14 30.60 -6.17 -22.79
CA ARG A 14 30.58 -4.85 -22.14
C ARG A 14 31.52 -3.84 -22.82
N GLN A 15 32.68 -4.29 -23.29
CA GLN A 15 33.64 -3.42 -24.00
C GLN A 15 33.12 -2.95 -25.38
N ALA A 16 32.28 -3.73 -26.06
CA ALA A 16 31.66 -3.31 -27.33
C ALA A 16 30.55 -2.25 -27.16
N ARG A 17 30.05 -2.01 -25.94
CA ARG A 17 29.08 -0.93 -25.66
C ARG A 17 29.74 0.39 -25.25
N GLU A 18 30.96 0.35 -24.72
CA GLU A 18 31.69 1.55 -24.31
C GLU A 18 32.46 2.20 -25.47
N SER A 19 32.90 1.44 -26.48
CA SER A 19 33.59 2.01 -27.66
C SER A 19 32.68 2.74 -28.66
N ASN A 20 31.35 2.67 -28.50
CA ASN A 20 30.40 3.37 -29.37
C ASN A 20 29.84 4.67 -28.75
N SER A 21 30.39 5.10 -27.61
CA SER A 21 29.97 6.32 -26.89
C SER A 21 30.76 7.57 -27.31
N GLU A 22 31.81 7.46 -28.14
CA GLU A 22 32.74 8.56 -28.45
C GLU A 22 32.71 9.03 -29.91
N ARG A 23 31.56 8.93 -30.60
CA ARG A 23 31.37 9.55 -31.93
C ARG A 23 29.99 10.14 -32.16
N VAL A 24 29.51 11.01 -31.27
CA VAL A 24 28.52 12.02 -31.67
C VAL A 24 28.76 13.31 -30.88
N ALA A 25 29.67 14.15 -31.38
CA ALA A 25 29.70 15.57 -31.05
C ALA A 25 30.16 16.35 -32.29
N THR A 26 29.54 17.51 -32.51
CA THR A 26 29.78 18.51 -33.56
C THR A 26 28.96 18.35 -34.86
N SER A 27 27.72 18.84 -34.84
CA SER A 27 27.20 19.59 -35.98
C SER A 27 26.33 20.75 -35.51
N LYS A 28 26.49 21.85 -36.23
CA LYS A 28 26.26 23.23 -35.85
C LYS A 28 24.77 23.60 -35.75
N ARG A 29 24.44 24.43 -34.76
CA ARG A 29 23.24 25.29 -34.76
C ARG A 29 23.19 26.08 -36.06
N ARG A 30 22.07 25.98 -36.79
CA ARG A 30 21.68 26.95 -37.82
C ARG A 30 20.37 27.61 -37.40
N SER A 31 20.44 28.92 -37.19
CA SER A 31 19.34 29.85 -36.99
C SER A 31 18.66 30.16 -38.33
N SER A 32 17.32 30.23 -38.31
CA SER A 32 16.49 30.69 -39.43
C SER A 32 16.46 32.23 -39.50
N PRO A 33 16.31 32.82 -40.71
CA PRO A 33 16.53 34.25 -40.95
C PRO A 33 15.28 35.12 -40.70
N SER A 34 15.58 36.40 -40.54
CA SER A 34 14.74 37.55 -40.19
C SER A 34 13.70 37.95 -41.24
N LYS A 35 12.64 38.59 -40.74
CA LYS A 35 11.63 39.40 -41.45
C LYS A 35 12.28 40.50 -42.32
N GLU A 36 11.73 40.69 -43.53
CA GLU A 36 11.63 41.99 -44.19
C GLU A 36 10.37 42.07 -45.06
N ALA A 37 9.94 43.30 -45.38
CA ALA A 37 8.59 43.67 -45.81
C ALA A 37 8.55 44.36 -47.19
N ARG A 38 7.33 44.33 -47.80
CA ARG A 38 6.87 45.04 -49.03
C ARG A 38 7.37 44.39 -50.35
N SER A 39 6.66 44.37 -51.48
CA SER A 39 5.61 45.25 -52.03
C SER A 39 4.96 44.62 -53.31
N LEU A 40 3.73 45.07 -53.68
CA LEU A 40 3.14 45.23 -55.04
C LEU A 40 2.94 43.97 -55.91
N CYS A 41 1.95 43.81 -56.80
CA CYS A 41 0.64 44.39 -57.08
C CYS A 41 0.01 43.51 -58.19
N ALA A 42 -1.32 43.33 -58.16
CA ALA A 42 -2.24 42.99 -59.27
C ALA A 42 -1.99 41.74 -60.15
N ARG A 43 -3.03 40.88 -60.25
CA ARG A 43 -3.88 40.81 -61.47
C ARG A 43 -5.10 39.87 -61.34
N HIS A 44 -6.25 40.49 -61.60
CA HIS A 44 -7.46 40.00 -62.28
C HIS A 44 -8.48 39.08 -61.57
N PHE A 45 -9.58 39.75 -61.22
CA PHE A 45 -10.96 39.26 -61.06
C PHE A 45 -11.53 38.68 -62.37
N LEU A 46 -12.34 37.63 -62.22
CA LEU A 46 -13.58 37.22 -62.92
C LEU A 46 -13.82 35.76 -62.46
N GLY A 47 -14.93 35.32 -61.87
CA GLY A 47 -16.30 35.76 -61.97
C GLY A 47 -17.17 34.59 -62.47
N VAL A 48 -17.34 33.51 -61.69
CA VAL A 48 -18.41 32.51 -61.90
C VAL A 48 -18.85 31.96 -60.54
N PHE A 49 -20.03 32.40 -60.07
CA PHE A 49 -20.71 31.80 -58.93
C PHE A 49 -21.71 30.76 -59.43
N SER A 50 -21.40 29.48 -59.27
CA SER A 50 -22.40 28.41 -59.28
C SER A 50 -22.79 28.08 -57.84
N LYS A 51 -24.05 28.36 -57.56
CA LYS A 51 -24.75 28.25 -56.28
C LYS A 51 -25.03 26.78 -56.00
N VAL A 52 -24.30 26.15 -55.08
CA VAL A 52 -24.68 24.84 -54.52
C VAL A 52 -24.97 25.01 -53.03
N ARG A 53 -26.26 24.93 -52.70
CA ARG A 53 -26.77 24.93 -51.34
C ARG A 53 -26.61 23.52 -50.79
N PHE A 54 -25.55 23.28 -50.02
CA PHE A 54 -25.43 22.04 -49.27
C PHE A 54 -26.24 22.17 -47.98
N CYS A 55 -27.44 21.59 -47.98
CA CYS A 55 -28.18 21.28 -46.76
C CYS A 55 -27.50 20.11 -46.07
N SER A 56 -26.72 20.36 -45.02
CA SER A 56 -26.40 19.35 -44.02
C SER A 56 -26.50 19.98 -42.63
N GLY A 57 -27.60 19.63 -41.95
CA GLY A 57 -27.95 20.12 -40.63
C GLY A 57 -26.89 19.77 -39.59
N LYS A 58 -26.13 20.77 -39.16
CA LYS A 58 -25.32 20.67 -37.95
C LYS A 58 -26.25 20.83 -36.74
N LYS A 59 -26.75 19.69 -36.22
CA LYS A 59 -27.30 19.64 -34.86
C LYS A 59 -26.19 20.07 -33.90
N ARG A 60 -26.35 21.24 -33.30
CA ARG A 60 -25.51 21.69 -32.19
C ARG A 60 -25.66 20.67 -31.05
N PRO A 61 -24.57 20.18 -30.42
CA PRO A 61 -24.73 19.35 -29.24
C PRO A 61 -25.37 20.21 -28.15
N VAL A 62 -26.52 19.76 -27.66
CA VAL A 62 -27.22 20.34 -26.52
C VAL A 62 -26.27 20.28 -25.32
N ARG A 63 -25.94 21.46 -24.78
CA ARG A 63 -25.29 21.61 -23.47
C ARG A 63 -26.21 20.99 -22.43
N ARG A 64 -25.94 19.74 -22.04
CA ARG A 64 -26.64 19.07 -20.94
C ARG A 64 -26.42 19.91 -19.67
N LYS A 65 -27.51 20.33 -19.03
CA LYS A 65 -27.47 20.89 -17.67
C LYS A 65 -26.88 19.81 -16.74
N PRO A 66 -25.91 20.12 -15.85
CA PRO A 66 -25.53 19.20 -14.80
C PRO A 66 -26.64 19.15 -13.75
N GLY A 67 -27.66 18.35 -14.01
CA GLY A 67 -28.63 17.89 -13.02
C GLY A 67 -28.31 16.44 -12.69
N GLN A 68 -28.15 16.14 -11.40
CA GLN A 68 -27.77 14.83 -10.85
C GLN A 68 -26.44 14.29 -11.38
N GLY A 69 -25.35 14.80 -10.78
CA GLY A 69 -24.10 14.05 -10.77
C GLY A 69 -24.36 12.72 -10.07
N VAL A 70 -24.32 11.63 -10.84
CA VAL A 70 -23.98 10.33 -10.28
C VAL A 70 -22.68 10.56 -9.53
N CYS A 71 -22.70 10.45 -8.21
CA CYS A 71 -21.48 10.35 -7.43
C CYS A 71 -20.80 9.07 -7.92
N VAL A 72 -19.87 9.21 -8.86
CA VAL A 72 -18.97 8.12 -9.22
C VAL A 72 -17.97 8.07 -8.06
N CYS A 73 -18.40 7.50 -6.94
CA CYS A 73 -17.49 7.10 -5.87
C CYS A 73 -16.34 6.32 -6.54
N PRO A 74 -15.07 6.58 -6.23
CA PRO A 74 -13.98 5.76 -6.73
C PRO A 74 -14.27 4.30 -6.40
N GLN A 75 -14.54 3.48 -7.43
CA GLN A 75 -14.82 2.06 -7.27
C GLN A 75 -13.52 1.31 -7.51
N LEU A 76 -12.90 0.86 -6.43
CA LEU A 76 -11.69 0.04 -6.45
C LEU A 76 -12.06 -1.38 -6.85
N LYS A 77 -11.33 -1.96 -7.81
CA LYS A 77 -11.51 -3.36 -8.22
C LYS A 77 -10.65 -4.26 -7.34
N GLY A 78 -11.25 -4.88 -6.34
CA GLY A 78 -10.58 -5.83 -5.45
C GLY A 78 -11.04 -7.26 -5.67
N ILE A 79 -10.66 -8.15 -4.76
CA ILE A 79 -11.06 -9.56 -4.79
C ILE A 79 -11.53 -10.03 -3.42
N VAL A 80 -12.43 -11.01 -3.41
CA VAL A 80 -12.68 -11.85 -2.25
C VAL A 80 -11.80 -13.08 -2.38
N THR A 81 -11.02 -13.38 -1.34
CA THR A 81 -10.03 -14.45 -1.39
C THR A 81 -9.80 -15.07 -0.02
N ARG A 82 -9.34 -16.33 0.00
CA ARG A 82 -8.71 -16.94 1.17
C ARG A 82 -7.20 -16.77 1.10
N LEU A 83 -6.56 -16.50 2.22
CA LEU A 83 -5.10 -16.43 2.31
C LEU A 83 -4.56 -17.71 2.94
N PHE A 84 -4.02 -18.61 2.12
CA PHE A 84 -3.43 -19.86 2.60
C PHE A 84 -1.96 -19.65 2.97
N SER A 85 -1.58 -19.86 4.22
CA SER A 85 -0.19 -19.79 4.66
C SER A 85 0.58 -21.05 4.27
N GLU A 86 1.86 -20.91 3.91
CA GLU A 86 2.78 -22.04 3.71
C GLU A 86 2.87 -22.93 4.97
N GLN A 87 2.56 -22.39 6.15
CA GLN A 87 2.51 -23.11 7.42
C GLN A 87 1.38 -24.14 7.49
N GLY A 88 0.49 -24.20 6.50
CA GLY A 88 -0.59 -25.19 6.40
C GLY A 88 -1.93 -24.74 7.00
N PHE A 89 -2.14 -23.43 7.11
CA PHE A 89 -3.35 -22.84 7.70
C PHE A 89 -3.93 -21.76 6.79
N TYR A 90 -5.25 -21.68 6.72
CA TYR A 90 -5.94 -20.49 6.22
C TYR A 90 -5.92 -19.41 7.28
N LEU A 91 -5.56 -18.19 6.91
CA LEU A 91 -5.77 -17.04 7.77
C LEU A 91 -7.27 -16.94 8.10
N GLN A 92 -7.59 -16.62 9.35
CA GLN A 92 -8.95 -16.49 9.84
C GLN A 92 -9.08 -15.21 10.66
N MET A 93 -10.23 -14.56 10.55
CA MET A 93 -10.65 -13.47 11.43
C MET A 93 -12.00 -13.80 12.04
N GLU A 94 -11.98 -14.04 13.34
CA GLU A 94 -13.18 -14.32 14.11
C GLU A 94 -14.02 -13.05 14.38
N PRO A 95 -15.31 -13.18 14.71
CA PRO A 95 -16.19 -12.03 14.97
C PRO A 95 -15.76 -11.16 16.16
N ASP A 96 -15.02 -11.75 17.11
CA ASP A 96 -14.42 -11.05 18.26
C ASP A 96 -13.19 -10.21 17.86
N GLY A 97 -12.75 -10.31 16.60
CA GLY A 97 -11.58 -9.64 16.08
C GLY A 97 -10.27 -10.41 16.26
N THR A 98 -10.32 -11.65 16.76
CA THR A 98 -9.15 -12.52 16.88
C THR A 98 -8.65 -12.94 15.49
N ILE A 99 -7.34 -12.79 15.28
CA ILE A 99 -6.66 -13.18 14.02
C ILE A 99 -5.76 -14.37 14.31
N ASN A 100 -6.04 -15.49 13.65
CA ASN A 100 -5.28 -16.73 13.77
C ASN A 100 -5.32 -17.52 12.45
N GLY A 101 -4.89 -18.77 12.49
CA GLY A 101 -4.89 -19.69 11.38
C GLY A 101 -5.74 -20.92 11.71
N THR A 102 -6.54 -21.37 10.74
CA THR A 102 -7.36 -22.56 10.83
C THR A 102 -7.09 -23.53 9.70
N LYS A 103 -7.39 -24.81 9.93
CA LYS A 103 -7.35 -25.85 8.88
C LYS A 103 -8.71 -26.03 8.20
N ASP A 104 -9.76 -25.42 8.73
CA ASP A 104 -11.09 -25.50 8.14
C ASP A 104 -11.21 -24.56 6.93
N GLU A 105 -11.18 -25.14 5.73
CA GLU A 105 -11.34 -24.42 4.46
C GLU A 105 -12.77 -23.88 4.27
N ASN A 106 -13.76 -24.54 4.89
CA ASN A 106 -15.17 -24.19 4.75
C ASN A 106 -15.58 -23.08 5.73
N SER A 107 -14.70 -22.69 6.65
CA SER A 107 -14.94 -21.60 7.56
C SER A 107 -15.11 -20.29 6.79
N ASP A 108 -16.28 -19.70 6.95
CA ASP A 108 -16.66 -18.39 6.43
C ASP A 108 -15.76 -17.25 6.95
N TYR A 109 -15.10 -17.45 8.08
CA TYR A 109 -14.17 -16.50 8.70
C TYR A 109 -12.79 -16.44 8.01
N THR A 110 -12.55 -17.32 7.04
CA THR A 110 -11.33 -17.33 6.22
C THR A 110 -11.44 -16.44 4.97
N LEU A 111 -12.60 -15.84 4.75
CA LEU A 111 -12.89 -14.97 3.61
C LEU A 111 -12.42 -13.55 3.90
N PHE A 112 -11.55 -13.02 3.02
CA PHE A 112 -11.05 -11.65 3.10
C PHE A 112 -11.33 -10.86 1.83
N ASN A 113 -11.68 -9.59 2.01
CA ASN A 113 -11.63 -8.59 0.96
C ASN A 113 -10.19 -8.08 0.85
N LEU A 114 -9.57 -8.31 -0.31
CA LEU A 114 -8.31 -7.67 -0.68
C LEU A 114 -8.61 -6.45 -1.55
N ILE A 115 -8.52 -5.27 -0.93
CA ILE A 115 -8.90 -4.00 -1.53
C ILE A 115 -7.63 -3.24 -1.92
N PRO A 116 -7.39 -2.95 -3.21
CA PRO A 116 -6.21 -2.21 -3.63
C PRO A 116 -6.35 -0.73 -3.27
N VAL A 117 -5.58 -0.26 -2.29
CA VAL A 117 -5.58 1.12 -1.81
C VAL A 117 -4.37 1.93 -2.30
N GLY A 118 -3.57 1.33 -3.20
CA GLY A 118 -2.42 1.96 -3.82
C GLY A 118 -1.65 0.99 -4.69
N LEU A 119 -0.58 1.47 -5.34
CA LEU A 119 0.29 0.63 -6.15
C LEU A 119 0.96 -0.44 -5.29
N ARG A 120 0.56 -1.70 -5.46
CA ARG A 120 1.03 -2.84 -4.64
C ARG A 120 0.76 -2.65 -3.15
N VAL A 121 -0.28 -1.89 -2.80
CA VAL A 121 -0.72 -1.69 -1.42
C VAL A 121 -2.17 -2.11 -1.32
N VAL A 122 -2.45 -3.00 -0.37
CA VAL A 122 -3.77 -3.56 -0.12
C VAL A 122 -4.21 -3.28 1.31
N ALA A 123 -5.52 -3.12 1.48
CA ALA A 123 -6.19 -3.31 2.74
C ALA A 123 -6.73 -4.74 2.78
N ILE A 124 -6.62 -5.38 3.94
CA ILE A 124 -7.12 -6.75 4.18
C ILE A 124 -8.26 -6.62 5.19
N GLN A 125 -9.47 -7.01 4.80
CA GLN A 125 -10.66 -6.92 5.65
C GLN A 125 -11.34 -8.27 5.74
N GLY A 126 -11.70 -8.73 6.94
CA GLY A 126 -12.49 -9.95 7.11
C GLY A 126 -13.92 -9.73 6.60
N VAL A 127 -14.41 -10.60 5.71
CA VAL A 127 -15.73 -10.44 5.09
C VAL A 127 -16.84 -10.50 6.13
N LYS A 128 -16.76 -11.47 7.06
CA LYS A 128 -17.80 -11.69 8.08
C LYS A 128 -17.73 -10.70 9.23
N ALA A 129 -16.53 -10.38 9.71
CA ALA A 129 -16.34 -9.46 10.82
C ALA A 129 -16.46 -7.99 10.39
N GLY A 130 -16.18 -7.66 9.13
CA GLY A 130 -16.12 -6.28 8.65
C GLY A 130 -14.89 -5.50 9.15
N LEU A 131 -13.99 -6.13 9.89
CA LEU A 131 -12.81 -5.51 10.49
C LEU A 131 -11.62 -5.56 9.53
N TYR A 132 -10.81 -4.51 9.53
CA TYR A 132 -9.52 -4.44 8.86
C TYR A 132 -8.42 -5.04 9.71
N VAL A 133 -7.49 -5.74 9.08
CA VAL A 133 -6.22 -6.09 9.70
C VAL A 133 -5.38 -4.81 9.78
N GLY A 134 -4.78 -4.53 10.94
CA GLY A 134 -3.82 -3.46 11.16
C GLY A 134 -2.54 -3.97 11.82
N MET A 135 -1.44 -3.25 11.67
CA MET A 135 -0.19 -3.50 12.42
C MET A 135 0.24 -2.24 13.14
N ASN A 136 0.40 -2.32 14.46
CA ASN A 136 0.77 -1.16 15.27
C ASN A 136 2.30 -0.92 15.30
N ALA A 137 2.73 0.20 15.90
CA ALA A 137 4.13 0.60 16.02
C ALA A 137 5.01 -0.38 16.82
N GLU A 138 4.40 -1.22 17.67
CA GLU A 138 5.12 -2.27 18.36
C GLU A 138 5.30 -3.51 17.50
N GLY A 139 4.50 -3.67 16.43
CA GLY A 139 4.52 -4.78 15.49
C GLY A 139 3.47 -5.85 15.81
N PHE A 140 2.53 -5.58 16.70
CA PHE A 140 1.38 -6.46 16.93
C PHE A 140 0.35 -6.26 15.82
N LEU A 141 -0.23 -7.39 15.37
CA LEU A 141 -1.40 -7.34 14.52
C LEU A 141 -2.64 -7.21 15.37
N TYR A 142 -3.58 -6.40 14.89
CA TYR A 142 -4.85 -6.16 15.53
C TYR A 142 -5.95 -6.00 14.47
N SER A 143 -7.19 -6.07 14.91
CA SER A 143 -8.37 -5.82 14.09
C SER A 143 -8.90 -4.40 14.36
N SER A 144 -9.34 -3.72 13.31
CA SER A 144 -9.79 -2.32 13.37
C SER A 144 -11.09 -2.15 12.59
N GLU A 145 -12.11 -1.56 13.20
CA GLU A 145 -13.35 -1.17 12.50
C GLU A 145 -13.08 -0.03 11.49
N VAL A 146 -12.17 0.87 11.87
CA VAL A 146 -11.86 2.07 11.10
C VAL A 146 -10.63 1.82 10.22
N PHE A 147 -10.70 2.24 8.96
CA PHE A 147 -9.55 2.18 8.06
C PHE A 147 -8.53 3.28 8.39
N THR A 148 -7.34 2.86 8.83
CA THR A 148 -6.24 3.76 9.19
C THR A 148 -5.01 3.49 8.32
N VAL A 149 -3.98 4.32 8.49
CA VAL A 149 -2.68 4.12 7.83
C VAL A 149 -2.01 2.79 8.24
N GLU A 150 -2.30 2.27 9.44
CA GLU A 150 -1.79 0.99 9.93
C GLU A 150 -2.44 -0.23 9.26
N CYS A 151 -3.58 -0.04 8.59
CA CYS A 151 -4.27 -1.08 7.82
C CYS A 151 -3.72 -1.26 6.39
N LYS A 152 -2.69 -0.49 6.01
CA LYS A 152 -2.09 -0.54 4.67
C LYS A 152 -0.91 -1.51 4.65
N PHE A 153 -1.06 -2.58 3.88
CA PHE A 153 -0.01 -3.57 3.66
C PHE A 153 0.54 -3.49 2.25
N LYS A 154 1.87 -3.41 2.14
CA LYS A 154 2.55 -3.59 0.86
C LYS A 154 2.61 -5.07 0.53
N GLU A 155 1.94 -5.46 -0.55
CA GLU A 155 2.08 -6.79 -1.13
C GLU A 155 3.36 -6.88 -1.97
N SER A 156 4.05 -8.00 -1.88
CA SER A 156 5.23 -8.29 -2.69
C SER A 156 5.29 -9.77 -2.98
N VAL A 157 5.85 -10.11 -4.14
CA VAL A 157 6.04 -11.51 -4.50
C VAL A 157 7.40 -11.97 -3.98
N PHE A 158 7.46 -13.20 -3.46
CA PHE A 158 8.66 -13.89 -3.04
C PHE A 158 8.84 -15.16 -3.88
N GLU A 159 10.05 -15.36 -4.40
CA GLU A 159 10.41 -16.49 -5.28
C GLU A 159 9.44 -16.76 -6.45
N ASN A 160 8.75 -15.70 -6.89
CA ASN A 160 7.75 -15.75 -7.96
C ASN A 160 6.55 -16.68 -7.70
N TYR A 161 6.28 -17.04 -6.44
CA TYR A 161 5.19 -17.94 -6.05
C TYR A 161 4.39 -17.41 -4.87
N TYR A 162 5.06 -17.07 -3.77
CA TYR A 162 4.41 -16.60 -2.56
C TYR A 162 4.13 -15.10 -2.60
N VAL A 163 3.05 -14.68 -1.95
CA VAL A 163 2.77 -13.28 -1.64
C VAL A 163 3.09 -13.04 -0.17
N ILE A 164 3.80 -11.95 0.09
CA ILE A 164 4.13 -11.48 1.44
C ILE A 164 3.51 -10.10 1.64
N TYR A 165 2.97 -9.86 2.83
CA TYR A 165 2.35 -8.59 3.21
C TYR A 165 3.19 -7.92 4.28
N SER A 166 3.65 -6.70 4.01
CA SER A 166 4.49 -5.93 4.93
C SER A 166 3.84 -4.63 5.35
N SER A 167 4.11 -4.17 6.57
CA SER A 167 3.70 -2.84 6.99
C SER A 167 4.30 -1.79 6.06
N THR A 168 3.48 -0.82 5.67
CA THR A 168 3.94 0.35 4.93
C THR A 168 4.70 1.34 5.82
N LEU A 169 4.36 1.39 7.11
CA LEU A 169 4.91 2.32 8.10
C LEU A 169 6.10 1.75 8.85
N TYR A 170 5.99 0.51 9.33
CA TYR A 170 6.88 -0.01 10.36
C TYR A 170 7.98 -0.92 9.82
N ARG A 171 9.20 -0.62 10.24
CA ARG A 171 10.44 -1.29 9.84
C ARG A 171 11.41 -1.30 11.02
N GLN A 172 12.36 -2.22 10.99
CA GLN A 172 13.49 -2.20 11.93
C GLN A 172 14.31 -0.92 11.73
N HIS A 173 14.51 -0.13 12.79
CA HIS A 173 15.19 1.17 12.72
C HIS A 173 16.62 1.07 12.16
N GLU A 174 17.41 0.10 12.64
CA GLU A 174 18.82 -0.04 12.25
C GLU A 174 19.00 -0.70 10.87
N SER A 175 18.29 -1.81 10.63
CA SER A 175 18.49 -2.64 9.43
C SER A 175 17.61 -2.22 8.25
N GLY A 176 16.57 -1.40 8.45
CA GLY A 176 15.57 -1.09 7.43
C GLY A 176 14.66 -2.27 7.05
N ARG A 177 14.81 -3.43 7.72
CA ARG A 177 14.04 -4.65 7.48
C ARG A 177 12.56 -4.42 7.76
N ALA A 178 11.71 -4.71 6.77
CA ALA A 178 10.27 -4.59 6.93
C ALA A 178 9.71 -5.57 7.96
N TRP A 179 8.56 -5.22 8.53
CA TRP A 179 7.76 -6.10 9.37
C TRP A 179 6.63 -6.70 8.54
N PHE A 180 6.31 -7.96 8.80
CA PHE A 180 5.43 -8.76 7.94
C PHE A 180 4.27 -9.37 8.72
N LEU A 181 3.12 -9.50 8.06
CA LEU A 181 2.07 -10.44 8.49
C LEU A 181 2.63 -11.86 8.44
N GLY A 182 2.33 -12.68 9.45
CA GLY A 182 2.75 -14.07 9.43
C GLY A 182 2.18 -14.92 10.55
N LEU A 183 2.11 -16.23 10.30
CA LEU A 183 1.67 -17.26 11.24
C LEU A 183 2.85 -18.13 11.66
N ASN A 184 2.82 -18.63 12.90
CA ASN A 184 3.80 -19.61 13.38
C ASN A 184 3.46 -21.02 12.86
N LYS A 185 4.14 -22.06 13.36
CA LYS A 185 3.89 -23.47 12.97
C LYS A 185 2.57 -24.03 13.52
N ASP A 186 2.02 -23.38 14.53
CA ASP A 186 0.81 -23.77 15.23
C ASP A 186 -0.43 -22.99 14.73
N GLY A 187 -0.27 -22.17 13.69
CA GLY A 187 -1.35 -21.31 13.17
C GLY A 187 -1.61 -20.05 13.99
N ILE A 188 -0.72 -19.67 14.91
CA ILE A 188 -0.88 -18.48 15.76
C ILE A 188 -0.22 -17.26 15.10
N ILE A 189 -0.86 -16.11 15.21
CA ILE A 189 -0.33 -14.85 14.69
C ILE A 189 1.00 -14.47 15.34
N MET A 190 1.96 -14.03 14.52
CA MET A 190 3.28 -13.61 14.97
C MET A 190 3.41 -12.09 14.97
N LYS A 191 4.21 -11.59 15.93
CA LYS A 191 4.64 -10.18 15.94
C LYS A 191 5.46 -9.86 14.68
N GLY A 192 5.12 -8.79 13.98
CA GLY A 192 5.62 -8.48 12.65
C GLY A 192 7.13 -8.31 12.56
N ASN A 193 7.79 -7.86 13.63
CA ASN A 193 9.25 -7.76 13.68
C ASN A 193 9.97 -9.12 13.75
N ARG A 194 9.29 -10.18 14.22
CA ARG A 194 9.77 -11.57 14.29
C ARG A 194 9.59 -12.32 12.97
N VAL A 195 8.65 -11.88 12.14
CA VAL A 195 8.38 -12.45 10.82
C VAL A 195 9.46 -11.96 9.84
N LYS A 196 10.04 -12.89 9.07
CA LYS A 196 11.11 -12.60 8.10
C LYS A 196 10.66 -12.96 6.69
N LYS A 197 10.98 -12.11 5.72
CA LYS A 197 10.66 -12.30 4.29
C LYS A 197 11.05 -13.67 3.72
N THR A 198 12.16 -14.24 4.16
CA THR A 198 12.68 -15.52 3.65
C THR A 198 12.20 -16.73 4.44
N LYS A 199 11.27 -16.52 5.39
CA LYS A 199 10.77 -17.58 6.26
C LYS A 199 9.32 -17.92 5.88
N PRO A 200 8.98 -19.23 5.89
CA PRO A 200 7.63 -19.71 5.59
C PRO A 200 6.51 -19.05 6.37
N CYS A 201 6.78 -18.59 7.59
CA CYS A 201 5.79 -17.85 8.39
C CYS A 201 5.24 -16.59 7.69
N SER A 202 5.98 -16.01 6.73
CA SER A 202 5.55 -14.82 5.98
C SER A 202 4.86 -15.11 4.65
N HIS A 203 4.87 -16.37 4.21
CA HIS A 203 4.48 -16.75 2.87
C HIS A 203 3.01 -17.13 2.82
N PHE A 204 2.27 -16.46 1.93
CA PHE A 204 0.86 -16.73 1.68
C PHE A 204 0.61 -16.98 0.20
N VAL A 205 -0.37 -17.81 -0.09
CA VAL A 205 -0.91 -18.09 -1.42
C VAL A 205 -2.37 -17.62 -1.41
N PRO A 206 -2.68 -16.48 -2.07
CA PRO A 206 -4.06 -16.07 -2.27
C PRO A 206 -4.81 -17.11 -3.10
N ARG A 207 -6.00 -17.51 -2.65
CA ARG A 207 -6.95 -18.35 -3.39
C ARG A 207 -8.18 -17.50 -3.71
N PRO A 208 -8.21 -16.82 -4.88
CA PRO A 208 -9.32 -15.93 -5.23
C PRO A 208 -10.61 -16.71 -5.41
N ILE A 209 -11.73 -16.11 -5.02
CA ILE A 209 -13.07 -16.66 -5.20
C ILE A 209 -13.79 -15.83 -6.26
N GLU A 210 -13.89 -14.53 -6.04
CA GLU A 210 -14.55 -13.60 -6.96
C GLU A 210 -13.91 -12.22 -6.95
N VAL A 211 -14.25 -11.44 -7.97
CA VAL A 211 -13.80 -10.07 -8.16
C VAL A 211 -14.95 -9.13 -7.79
N CYS A 212 -14.69 -8.14 -6.94
CA CYS A 212 -15.70 -7.23 -6.43
C CYS A 212 -15.29 -5.77 -6.60
N MET A 213 -16.29 -4.89 -6.71
CA MET A 213 -16.08 -3.45 -6.72
C MET A 213 -16.30 -2.92 -5.30
N TYR A 214 -15.28 -2.27 -4.74
CA TYR A 214 -15.30 -1.68 -3.41
C TYR A 214 -15.33 -0.17 -3.51
N LYS A 215 -16.04 0.48 -2.58
CA LYS A 215 -15.85 1.91 -2.35
C LYS A 215 -14.47 2.13 -1.73
N GLU A 216 -13.78 3.18 -2.15
CA GLU A 216 -12.54 3.58 -1.48
C GLU A 216 -12.77 3.81 0.03
N PRO A 217 -12.03 3.12 0.92
CA PRO A 217 -12.17 3.29 2.36
C PRO A 217 -11.75 4.71 2.79
N SER A 218 -12.50 5.33 3.70
CA SER A 218 -12.13 6.64 4.26
C SER A 218 -10.95 6.50 5.21
N LEU A 219 -9.82 7.11 4.86
CA LEU A 219 -8.62 7.11 5.68
C LEU A 219 -8.85 7.98 6.92
N HIS A 220 -8.78 7.38 8.10
CA HIS A 220 -8.75 8.11 9.37
C HIS A 220 -7.31 8.26 9.85
N GLU A 221 -6.97 9.48 10.29
CA GLU A 221 -5.69 9.79 10.89
C GLU A 221 -5.64 9.24 12.32
N LEU A 222 -4.48 8.71 12.72
CA LEU A 222 -4.24 8.30 14.09
C LEU A 222 -3.86 9.54 14.91
N ASP A 223 -4.68 9.93 15.87
CA ASP A 223 -4.33 11.04 16.77
C ASP A 223 -3.10 10.67 17.61
N GLU A 224 -2.00 11.42 17.45
CA GLU A 224 -0.72 11.23 18.17
C GLU A 224 -0.84 11.38 19.71
N LYS A 225 -2.00 11.82 20.20
CA LYS A 225 -2.24 12.28 21.58
C LYS A 225 -2.25 11.19 22.65
N GLN A 226 -2.16 9.91 22.29
CA GLN A 226 -2.05 8.80 23.25
C GLN A 226 -0.62 8.26 23.44
N ARG A 227 0.36 8.68 22.63
CA ARG A 227 1.75 8.19 22.75
C ARG A 227 2.56 8.86 23.87
N SER A 228 2.12 10.01 24.40
CA SER A 228 2.88 10.80 25.39
C SER A 228 2.48 10.61 26.86
N ARG A 229 1.47 9.78 27.18
CA ARG A 229 0.95 9.65 28.56
C ARG A 229 1.53 8.50 29.39
N LYS A 230 2.55 7.78 28.91
CA LYS A 230 3.15 6.66 29.64
C LYS A 230 4.65 6.79 29.93
N ASP A 231 5.18 8.01 29.87
CA ASP A 231 6.55 8.27 30.30
C ASP A 231 6.64 9.63 31.02
N SER A 232 6.15 9.67 32.26
CA SER A 232 6.55 10.65 33.28
C SER A 232 5.88 10.30 34.60
N GLY A 233 6.67 9.75 35.51
CA GLY A 233 6.21 9.38 36.85
C GLY A 233 7.37 8.94 37.73
N THR A 234 8.37 9.80 37.89
CA THR A 234 9.39 9.68 38.93
C THR A 234 8.71 9.89 40.29
N PRO A 235 8.75 8.93 41.25
CA PRO A 235 8.22 9.20 42.58
C PRO A 235 9.32 9.83 43.44
N THR A 236 9.17 11.12 43.72
CA THR A 236 9.94 11.82 44.76
C THR A 236 9.28 11.50 46.11
N MET A 237 9.95 10.71 46.95
CA MET A 237 9.55 10.55 48.35
C MET A 237 10.15 11.70 49.16
N ASN A 238 9.30 12.51 49.81
CA ASN A 238 9.58 13.11 51.11
C ASN A 238 8.41 13.99 51.58
N GLY A 239 8.05 13.86 52.86
CA GLY A 239 7.16 14.78 53.55
C GLY A 239 6.43 14.13 54.72
N GLY A 240 7.13 13.91 55.83
CA GLY A 240 6.51 13.54 57.09
C GLY A 240 5.67 14.66 57.70
N LYS A 241 4.81 14.30 58.65
CA LYS A 241 4.36 15.17 59.74
C LYS A 241 3.88 14.33 60.93
N GLU A 242 4.20 14.86 62.10
CA GLU A 242 4.33 14.27 63.43
C GLU A 242 3.02 14.18 64.25
N LEU A 243 3.20 13.72 65.50
CA LEU A 243 2.40 13.85 66.74
C LEU A 243 1.55 12.61 67.07
N ASN A 244 1.61 11.96 68.25
CA ASN A 244 2.20 12.28 69.56
C ASN A 244 2.35 11.00 70.44
N PRO A 245 3.07 11.06 71.58
CA PRO A 245 3.36 9.95 72.48
C PRO A 245 2.43 9.84 73.71
N ASP A 246 2.64 8.75 74.46
CA ASP A 246 2.36 8.47 75.87
C ASP A 246 1.08 7.74 76.34
N SER A 247 1.36 6.57 76.97
CA SER A 247 1.00 6.12 78.33
C SER A 247 0.09 4.90 78.51
N ASN A 248 0.64 3.91 79.24
CA ASN A 248 0.05 2.93 80.19
C ASN A 248 -1.03 1.95 79.68
N GLU A 249 -1.20 0.71 80.14
CA GLU A 249 -0.71 -0.10 81.27
C GLU A 249 -1.18 -1.56 81.04
N GLN A 250 -0.34 -2.53 81.44
CA GLN A 250 -0.58 -3.77 82.22
C GLN A 250 -1.74 -4.77 81.97
N ASP A 251 -1.37 -6.04 82.26
CA ASP A 251 -2.13 -7.26 82.56
C ASP A 251 -3.06 -7.84 81.47
N GLY A 252 -3.13 -9.15 81.24
CA GLY A 252 -2.68 -10.32 81.99
C GLY A 252 -3.54 -11.52 81.55
N SER A 253 -3.02 -12.72 81.84
CA SER A 253 -3.56 -14.08 81.56
C SER A 253 -3.08 -14.77 80.28
#